data_AF-A0A960SC85-F1
#
_entry.id   AF-A0A960SC85-F1
#
_cell.length_a   1.000
_cell.length_b   1.000
_cell.length_c   1.000
_cell.angle_alpha   90.00
_cell.angle_beta   90.00
_cell.angle_gamma   90.00
#
_symmetry.space_group_name_H-M   'P 1'
#
loop_
_entity.id
_entity.type
_entity.pdbx_description
1 polymer ?
#
loop_
_entity_poly.entity_id
_entity_poly.type
_entity_poly.pdbx_seq_one_letter_code
_entity_poly.pdbx_strand_id
1 'polypeptide(L)'
;MQTLTVEDQLAQIQASLSDIQEELSIIRRTRDEIQDLKEDMSIVVKDVFKTLVEEMEEISPYINNGELVDLLKRVVRNIGGFNKLLMQLESVEDFITDATPLGKQVFNDAIAQLHEFQEKGYFDYVREAGKIVENVTANFSPEDVRLLSENVVSILLTVKNLTQPDMLKAVNNAAMIFKHLDPAEIEEYSLWRVIREVNSSEMRRAWGLFYTFLKNLSQAHQETISTNTPK
;
A
#
# COMPACT_ATOMS: atom_id res chain seq x y z
N MET A 1 36.14 -1.00 52.34
CA MET A 1 34.90 -0.20 52.29
C MET A 1 35.17 1.04 53.14
N GLN A 2 35.38 2.19 52.50
CA GLN A 2 35.65 3.44 53.21
C GLN A 2 34.30 3.97 53.72
N THR A 3 34.18 4.13 55.04
CA THR A 3 33.03 4.76 55.67
C THR A 3 33.08 6.25 55.34
N LEU A 4 32.24 6.70 54.41
CA LEU A 4 32.00 8.13 54.19
C LEU A 4 31.70 8.78 55.54
N THR A 5 32.51 9.75 55.93
CA THR A 5 32.26 10.50 57.16
C THR A 5 30.99 11.35 56.97
N VAL A 6 30.27 11.62 58.05
CA VAL A 6 29.03 12.44 58.00
C VAL A 6 29.31 13.83 57.40
N GLU A 7 30.54 14.32 57.52
CA GLU A 7 31.01 15.57 56.93
C GLU A 7 31.12 15.50 55.40
N ASP A 8 31.63 14.39 54.85
CA ASP A 8 31.68 14.18 53.39
C ASP A 8 30.29 14.07 52.78
N GLN A 9 29.34 13.42 53.49
CA GLN A 9 27.95 13.33 53.06
C GLN A 9 27.25 14.69 53.09
N LEU A 10 27.51 15.52 54.11
CA LEU A 10 26.97 16.87 54.20
C LEU A 10 27.52 17.79 53.11
N ALA A 11 28.83 17.70 52.82
CA ALA A 11 29.46 18.45 51.73
C ALA A 11 28.88 18.05 50.36
N GLN A 12 28.66 16.75 50.14
CA GLN A 12 28.08 16.24 48.91
C GLN A 12 26.60 16.64 48.76
N ILE A 13 25.82 16.63 49.84
CA ILE A 13 24.43 17.12 49.84
C ILE A 13 24.38 18.62 49.56
N GLN A 14 25.31 19.42 50.11
CA GLN A 14 25.37 20.86 49.84
C GLN A 14 25.74 21.16 48.38
N ALA A 15 26.66 20.40 47.79
CA ALA A 15 26.97 20.51 46.37
C ALA A 15 25.74 20.16 45.51
N SER A 16 25.09 19.02 45.77
CA SER A 16 23.85 18.65 45.06
C SER A 16 22.73 19.68 45.23
N LEU A 17 22.59 20.28 46.43
CA LEU A 17 21.61 21.35 46.67
C LEU A 17 21.94 22.62 45.90
N SER A 18 23.22 22.94 45.71
CA SER A 18 23.66 24.10 44.92
C SER A 18 23.32 23.90 43.44
N ASP A 19 23.61 22.71 42.89
CA ASP A 19 23.33 22.39 41.49
C ASP A 19 21.82 22.41 41.20
N ILE A 20 21.01 21.83 42.11
CA ILE A 20 19.55 21.87 42.02
C ILE A 20 19.02 23.29 42.13
N GLN A 21 19.63 24.15 42.95
CA GLN A 21 19.22 25.55 43.08
C GLN A 21 19.50 26.35 41.81
N GLU A 22 20.63 26.10 41.14
CA GLU A 22 20.98 26.73 39.87
C GLU A 22 19.98 26.32 38.77
N GLU A 23 19.68 25.03 38.64
CA GLU A 23 18.72 24.51 37.67
C GLU A 23 17.29 25.03 37.94
N LEU A 24 16.87 25.10 39.21
CA LEU A 24 15.59 25.69 39.60
C LEU A 24 15.48 27.18 39.28
N SER A 25 16.61 27.91 39.28
CA SER A 25 16.63 29.33 38.93
C SER A 25 16.40 29.55 37.43
N ILE A 26 16.98 28.69 36.59
CA ILE A 26 16.81 28.69 35.13
C ILE A 26 15.36 28.35 34.78
N ILE A 27 14.80 27.30 35.41
CA ILE A 27 13.40 26.90 35.22
C ILE A 27 12.42 28.03 35.57
N ARG A 28 12.69 28.77 36.65
CA ARG A 28 11.85 29.91 37.04
C ARG A 28 11.89 31.02 36.01
N ARG A 29 13.09 31.38 35.54
CA ARG A 29 13.26 32.46 34.57
C ARG A 29 12.56 32.15 33.24
N THR A 30 12.72 30.92 32.74
CA THR A 30 12.02 30.46 31.53
C THR A 30 10.50 30.49 31.71
N ARG A 31 10.01 30.12 32.91
CA ARG A 31 8.57 30.19 33.22
C ARG A 31 8.04 31.62 33.21
N ASP A 32 8.80 32.57 33.73
CA ASP A 32 8.43 33.98 33.79
C ASP A 32 8.44 34.60 32.38
N GLU A 33 9.49 34.35 31.58
CA GLU A 33 9.58 34.80 30.17
C GLU A 33 8.43 34.23 29.31
N ILE A 34 7.99 32.99 29.58
CA ILE A 34 6.82 32.38 28.93
C ILE A 34 5.51 33.02 29.39
N GLN A 35 5.42 33.43 30.66
CA GLN A 35 4.23 34.07 31.20
C GLN A 35 4.04 35.47 30.59
N ASP A 36 5.13 36.20 30.41
CA ASP A 36 5.14 37.50 29.72
C ASP A 36 4.77 37.33 28.23
N LEU A 37 5.36 36.34 27.55
CA LEU A 37 4.99 36.02 26.16
C LEU A 37 3.50 35.69 26.01
N LYS A 38 2.90 35.01 26.99
CA LYS A 38 1.47 34.69 27.00
C LYS A 38 0.61 35.96 27.13
N GLU A 39 1.03 36.93 27.94
CA GLU A 39 0.35 38.22 28.06
C GLU A 39 0.48 39.04 26.76
N ASP A 40 1.68 39.11 26.19
CA ASP A 40 1.96 39.87 24.97
C ASP A 40 1.30 39.27 23.72
N MET A 41 1.26 37.93 23.62
CA MET A 41 0.60 37.23 22.51
C MET A 41 -0.90 37.54 22.41
N SER A 42 -1.57 37.79 23.53
CA SER A 42 -3.01 38.12 23.55
C SER A 42 -3.32 39.38 22.72
N ILE A 43 -2.38 40.34 22.72
CA ILE A 43 -2.50 41.61 22.01
C ILE A 43 -2.28 41.39 20.51
N VAL A 44 -1.19 40.73 20.12
CA VAL A 44 -0.82 40.49 18.72
C VAL A 44 -1.84 39.60 18.00
N VAL A 45 -2.38 38.58 18.69
CA VAL A 45 -3.37 37.65 18.12
C VAL A 45 -4.65 38.39 17.71
N LYS A 46 -5.06 39.44 18.44
CA LYS A 46 -6.27 40.20 18.11
C LYS A 46 -6.12 41.01 16.82
N ASP A 47 -4.94 41.58 16.59
CA ASP A 47 -4.67 42.39 15.41
C ASP A 47 -4.49 41.51 14.17
N VAL A 48 -3.75 40.40 14.29
CA VAL A 48 -3.63 39.40 13.22
C VAL A 48 -4.98 38.78 12.85
N PHE A 49 -5.84 38.53 13.85
CA PHE A 49 -7.20 38.03 13.61
C PHE A 49 -8.03 39.01 12.79
N LYS A 50 -7.92 40.31 13.09
CA LYS A 50 -8.64 41.36 12.36
C LYS A 50 -8.18 41.42 10.90
N THR A 51 -6.86 41.40 10.66
CA THR A 51 -6.29 41.39 9.31
C THR A 51 -6.67 40.14 8.52
N LEU A 52 -6.61 38.95 9.13
CA LEU A 52 -7.01 37.71 8.46
C LEU A 52 -8.51 37.72 8.10
N VAL A 53 -9.38 38.21 8.97
CA VAL A 53 -10.82 38.30 8.67
C VAL A 53 -11.11 39.31 7.55
N GLU A 54 -10.35 40.41 7.49
CA GLU A 54 -10.45 41.42 6.43
C GLU A 54 -9.91 40.91 5.08
N GLU A 55 -8.86 40.07 5.06
CA GLU A 55 -8.28 39.49 3.83
C GLU A 55 -8.97 38.20 3.36
N MET A 56 -9.75 37.52 4.22
CA MET A 56 -10.46 36.27 3.90
C MET A 56 -11.67 36.45 2.97
N GLU A 57 -12.15 37.68 2.73
CA GLU A 57 -13.19 37.95 1.73
C GLU A 57 -12.72 37.58 0.30
N GLU A 58 -11.40 37.51 0.07
CA GLU A 58 -10.78 37.17 -1.21
C GLU A 58 -10.65 35.64 -1.46
N ILE A 59 -10.75 34.80 -0.41
CA ILE A 59 -10.57 33.32 -0.46
C ILE A 59 -11.86 32.56 -0.10
N SER A 60 -13.00 33.27 -0.11
CA SER A 60 -14.33 32.84 0.38
C SER A 60 -14.90 31.46 -0.08
N PRO A 61 -14.50 30.80 -1.19
CA PRO A 61 -15.17 29.55 -1.59
C PRO A 61 -14.74 28.28 -0.84
N TYR A 62 -13.57 28.26 -0.19
CA TYR A 62 -12.96 27.01 0.29
C TYR A 62 -12.74 26.93 1.80
N ILE A 63 -12.91 28.04 2.52
CA ILE A 63 -12.68 28.07 3.97
C ILE A 63 -13.91 28.62 4.66
N ASN A 64 -14.53 27.78 5.47
CA ASN A 64 -15.67 28.16 6.28
C ASN A 64 -15.17 29.10 7.39
N ASN A 65 -15.61 30.36 7.40
CA ASN A 65 -15.12 31.40 8.32
C ASN A 65 -15.16 30.98 9.81
N GLY A 66 -16.05 30.07 10.20
CA GLY A 66 -16.11 29.53 11.56
C GLY A 66 -14.99 28.54 11.92
N GLU A 67 -14.50 27.76 10.96
CA GLU A 67 -13.55 26.67 11.19
C GLU A 67 -12.14 27.19 11.49
N LEU A 68 -11.70 28.25 10.81
CA LEU A 68 -10.42 28.92 11.09
C LEU A 68 -10.38 29.52 12.49
N VAL A 69 -11.46 30.20 12.90
CA VAL A 69 -11.60 30.79 14.24
C VAL A 69 -11.52 29.71 15.31
N ASP A 70 -12.14 28.56 15.06
CA ASP A 70 -12.12 27.43 16.00
C ASP A 70 -10.77 26.72 16.04
N LEU A 71 -10.04 26.64 14.92
CA LEU A 71 -8.65 26.17 14.89
C LEU A 71 -7.73 27.10 15.68
N LEU A 72 -7.84 28.42 15.48
CA LEU A 72 -7.06 29.41 16.24
C LEU A 72 -7.38 29.36 17.73
N LYS A 73 -8.65 29.24 18.12
CA LYS A 73 -9.04 29.02 19.52
C LYS A 73 -8.45 27.75 20.09
N ARG A 74 -8.40 26.66 19.34
CA ARG A 74 -7.79 25.38 19.77
C ARG A 74 -6.29 25.52 19.97
N VAL A 75 -5.59 26.21 19.08
CA VAL A 75 -4.15 26.51 19.20
C VAL A 75 -3.90 27.35 20.44
N VAL A 76 -4.59 28.49 20.60
CA VAL A 76 -4.43 29.39 21.75
C VAL A 76 -4.75 28.69 23.08
N ARG A 77 -5.82 27.89 23.11
CA ARG A 77 -6.20 27.11 24.30
C ARG A 77 -5.18 26.02 24.64
N ASN A 78 -4.42 25.53 23.66
CA ASN A 78 -3.46 24.45 23.82
C ASN A 78 -1.99 24.92 23.79
N ILE A 79 -1.72 26.22 23.89
CA ILE A 79 -0.35 26.77 24.00
C ILE A 79 0.40 26.14 25.18
N GLY A 80 -0.29 25.87 26.30
CA GLY A 80 0.31 25.17 27.44
C GLY A 80 0.79 23.74 27.13
N GLY A 81 0.15 23.07 26.16
CA GLY A 81 0.59 21.78 25.63
C GLY A 81 1.79 21.91 24.69
N PHE A 82 1.79 22.94 23.82
CA PHE A 82 2.94 23.27 22.99
C PHE A 82 4.20 23.59 23.81
N ASN A 83 4.06 24.31 24.93
CA ASN A 83 5.19 24.59 25.81
C ASN A 83 5.80 23.32 26.42
N LYS A 84 4.97 22.32 26.76
CA LYS A 84 5.47 21.02 27.22
C LYS A 84 6.19 20.24 26.13
N LEU A 85 5.73 20.35 24.88
CA LEU A 85 6.43 19.77 23.74
C LEU A 85 7.76 20.47 23.48
N LEU A 86 7.83 21.80 23.58
CA LEU A 86 9.07 22.56 23.44
C LEU A 86 10.09 22.21 24.54
N MET A 87 9.65 22.04 25.79
CA MET A 87 10.52 21.53 26.87
C MET A 87 10.97 20.08 26.64
N GLN A 88 10.18 19.25 25.95
CA GLN A 88 10.60 17.91 25.54
C GLN A 88 11.59 17.93 24.36
N LEU A 89 11.60 18.97 23.52
CA LEU A 89 12.57 19.10 22.43
C LEU A 89 14.00 19.31 22.95
N GLU A 90 14.19 19.73 24.19
CA GLU A 90 15.51 19.79 24.83
C GLU A 90 16.15 18.39 24.90
N SER A 91 15.34 17.34 25.11
CA SER A 91 15.79 15.94 25.06
C SER A 91 16.04 15.40 23.65
N VAL A 92 15.67 16.14 22.60
CA VAL A 92 15.92 15.74 21.21
C VAL A 92 17.37 16.00 20.81
N GLU A 93 18.02 17.00 21.38
CA GLU A 93 19.46 17.24 21.16
C GLU A 93 20.30 16.09 21.71
N ASP A 94 20.00 15.63 22.93
CA ASP A 94 20.63 14.45 23.53
C ASP A 94 20.33 13.19 22.73
N PHE A 95 19.08 12.98 22.30
CA PHE A 95 18.70 11.84 21.46
C PHE A 95 19.41 11.84 20.09
N ILE A 96 19.56 12.98 19.43
CA ILE A 96 20.28 13.11 18.15
C ILE A 96 21.77 12.83 18.37
N THR A 97 22.35 13.36 19.44
CA THR A 97 23.78 13.18 19.77
C THR A 97 24.09 11.70 20.07
N ASP A 98 23.21 11.02 20.81
CA ASP A 98 23.34 9.59 21.12
C ASP A 98 22.98 8.66 19.96
N ALA A 99 22.06 9.08 19.07
CA ALA A 99 21.67 8.31 17.89
C ALA A 99 22.63 8.48 16.70
N THR A 100 23.43 9.55 16.66
CA THR A 100 24.35 9.83 15.55
C THR A 100 25.38 8.70 15.30
N PRO A 101 26.02 8.10 16.33
CA PRO A 101 26.94 6.98 16.15
C PRO A 101 26.25 5.70 15.62
N LEU A 102 25.06 5.39 16.15
CA LEU A 102 24.23 4.26 15.69
C LEU A 102 23.74 4.48 14.24
N GLY A 103 23.38 5.72 13.92
CA GLY A 103 22.91 6.13 12.60
C GLY A 103 23.93 5.92 11.51
N LYS A 104 25.22 6.17 11.76
CA LYS A 104 26.28 5.92 10.76
C LYS A 104 26.41 4.45 10.38
N GLN A 105 26.28 3.54 11.34
CA GLN A 105 26.43 2.11 11.08
C GLN A 105 25.18 1.56 10.37
N VAL A 106 23.99 1.91 10.85
CA VAL A 106 22.71 1.57 10.19
C VAL A 106 22.64 2.15 8.77
N PHE A 107 23.14 3.38 8.57
CA PHE A 107 23.21 4.01 7.25
C PHE A 107 24.15 3.27 6.30
N ASN A 108 25.34 2.89 6.77
CA ASN A 108 26.29 2.13 5.95
C ASN A 108 25.74 0.74 5.60
N ASP A 109 25.08 0.07 6.53
CA ASP A 109 24.45 -1.24 6.29
C ASP A 109 23.28 -1.12 5.31
N ALA A 110 22.49 -0.04 5.38
CA ALA A 110 21.43 0.24 4.42
C ALA A 110 21.98 0.50 3.01
N ILE A 111 23.07 1.27 2.88
CA ILE A 111 23.74 1.50 1.59
C ILE A 111 24.29 0.19 1.03
N ALA A 112 24.91 -0.66 1.86
CA ALA A 112 25.42 -1.95 1.44
C ALA A 112 24.29 -2.88 0.94
N GLN A 113 23.17 -2.96 1.67
CA GLN A 113 22.00 -3.74 1.24
C GLN A 113 21.38 -3.20 -0.05
N LEU A 114 21.26 -1.87 -0.19
CA LEU A 114 20.76 -1.26 -1.41
C LEU A 114 21.68 -1.54 -2.60
N HIS A 115 22.99 -1.52 -2.38
CA HIS A 115 23.96 -1.86 -3.41
C HIS A 115 23.87 -3.33 -3.82
N GLU A 116 23.71 -4.24 -2.86
CA GLU A 116 23.49 -5.67 -3.13
C GLU A 116 22.18 -5.91 -3.88
N PHE A 117 21.12 -5.16 -3.54
CA PHE A 117 19.84 -5.22 -4.23
C PHE A 117 19.96 -4.71 -5.67
N GLN A 118 20.79 -3.69 -5.91
CA GLN A 118 21.12 -3.18 -7.22
C GLN A 118 21.95 -4.17 -8.05
N GLU A 119 22.99 -4.78 -7.48
CA GLU A 119 23.80 -5.80 -8.18
C GLU A 119 22.98 -7.03 -8.56
N LYS A 120 22.05 -7.44 -7.69
CA LYS A 120 21.14 -8.56 -7.96
C LYS A 120 19.98 -8.19 -8.89
N GLY A 121 19.88 -6.92 -9.32
CA GLY A 121 18.88 -6.45 -10.28
C GLY A 121 17.48 -6.30 -9.72
N TYR A 122 17.27 -6.31 -8.39
CA TYR A 122 15.94 -6.16 -7.79
C TYR A 122 15.26 -4.86 -8.20
N PHE A 123 16.02 -3.77 -8.40
CA PHE A 123 15.48 -2.51 -8.88
C PHE A 123 14.87 -2.60 -10.28
N ASP A 124 15.41 -3.46 -11.14
CA ASP A 124 14.85 -3.67 -12.47
C ASP A 124 13.52 -4.42 -12.39
N TYR A 125 13.41 -5.43 -11.52
CA TYR A 125 12.13 -6.11 -11.25
C TYR A 125 11.09 -5.18 -10.65
N VAL A 126 11.48 -4.30 -9.71
CA VAL A 126 10.56 -3.29 -9.14
C VAL A 126 10.09 -2.31 -10.21
N ARG A 127 10.99 -1.88 -11.11
CA ARG A 127 10.64 -1.00 -12.23
C ARG A 127 9.66 -1.67 -13.19
N GLU A 128 9.91 -2.93 -13.56
CA GLU A 128 9.00 -3.68 -14.44
C GLU A 128 7.67 -3.99 -13.75
N ALA A 129 7.67 -4.32 -12.46
CA ALA A 129 6.44 -4.47 -11.68
C ALA A 129 5.63 -3.16 -11.63
N GLY A 130 6.30 -2.01 -11.51
CA GLY A 130 5.67 -0.69 -11.60
C GLY A 130 4.96 -0.48 -12.93
N LYS A 131 5.59 -0.84 -14.06
CA LYS A 131 4.96 -0.76 -15.39
C LYS A 131 3.74 -1.67 -15.53
N ILE A 132 3.77 -2.86 -14.91
CA ILE A 132 2.62 -3.75 -14.86
C ILE A 132 1.47 -3.07 -14.11
N VAL A 133 1.74 -2.49 -12.93
CA VAL A 133 0.74 -1.76 -12.14
C VAL A 133 0.20 -0.55 -12.91
N GLU A 134 1.04 0.21 -13.61
CA GLU A 134 0.62 1.34 -14.43
C GLU A 134 -0.29 0.90 -15.58
N ASN A 135 0.10 -0.13 -16.33
CA ASN A 135 -0.73 -0.68 -17.41
C ASN A 135 -2.05 -1.26 -16.89
N VAL A 136 -2.03 -1.89 -15.71
CA VAL A 136 -3.23 -2.41 -15.08
C VAL A 136 -4.15 -1.25 -14.67
N THR A 137 -3.65 -0.25 -13.96
CA THR A 137 -4.46 0.91 -13.51
C THR A 137 -4.95 1.80 -14.66
N ALA A 138 -4.23 1.84 -15.78
CA ALA A 138 -4.65 2.60 -16.97
C ALA A 138 -5.79 1.92 -17.75
N ASN A 139 -5.88 0.59 -17.72
CA ASN A 139 -6.83 -0.18 -18.54
C ASN A 139 -7.90 -0.92 -17.75
N PHE A 140 -7.73 -1.05 -16.43
CA PHE A 140 -8.58 -1.83 -15.55
C PHE A 140 -8.99 -0.98 -14.34
N SER A 141 -10.26 -1.08 -13.97
CA SER A 141 -10.77 -0.42 -12.76
C SER A 141 -10.25 -1.13 -11.49
N PRO A 142 -10.29 -0.47 -10.32
CA PRO A 142 -9.95 -1.11 -9.05
C PRO A 142 -10.75 -2.40 -8.78
N GLU A 143 -12.00 -2.47 -9.27
CA GLU A 143 -12.83 -3.68 -9.13
C GLU A 143 -12.33 -4.81 -10.03
N ASP A 144 -11.88 -4.51 -11.25
CA ASP A 144 -11.31 -5.51 -12.15
C ASP A 144 -10.02 -6.11 -11.56
N VAL A 145 -9.20 -5.29 -10.92
CA VAL A 145 -7.98 -5.75 -10.21
C VAL A 145 -8.35 -6.64 -9.02
N ARG A 146 -9.43 -6.30 -8.31
CA ARG A 146 -9.92 -7.12 -7.18
C ARG A 146 -10.41 -8.47 -7.66
N LEU A 147 -11.25 -8.50 -8.70
CA LEU A 147 -11.72 -9.74 -9.34
C LEU A 147 -10.55 -10.58 -9.87
N LEU A 148 -9.54 -9.94 -10.47
CA LEU A 148 -8.32 -10.62 -10.90
C LEU A 148 -7.58 -11.24 -9.71
N SER A 149 -7.41 -10.51 -8.61
CA SER A 149 -6.71 -11.00 -7.42
C SER A 149 -7.41 -12.20 -6.77
N GLU A 150 -8.75 -12.19 -6.73
CA GLU A 150 -9.57 -13.27 -6.19
C GLU A 150 -9.52 -14.53 -7.08
N ASN A 151 -9.34 -14.35 -8.39
CA ASN A 151 -9.37 -15.43 -9.38
C ASN A 151 -8.01 -15.74 -10.01
N VAL A 152 -6.91 -15.15 -9.52
CA VAL A 152 -5.59 -15.23 -10.16
C VAL A 152 -5.11 -16.67 -10.30
N VAL A 153 -5.37 -17.52 -9.30
CA VAL A 153 -5.00 -18.94 -9.33
C VAL A 153 -5.78 -19.69 -10.42
N SER A 154 -7.09 -19.49 -10.51
CA SER A 154 -7.94 -20.11 -11.54
C SER A 154 -7.55 -19.68 -12.95
N ILE A 155 -7.24 -18.39 -13.13
CA ILE A 155 -6.78 -17.85 -14.41
C ILE A 155 -5.42 -18.46 -14.78
N LEU A 156 -4.46 -18.49 -13.86
CA LEU A 156 -3.14 -19.10 -14.11
C LEU A 156 -3.25 -20.60 -14.42
N LEU A 157 -4.12 -21.34 -13.72
CA LEU A 157 -4.38 -22.74 -14.02
C LEU A 157 -5.02 -22.92 -15.40
N THR A 158 -5.95 -22.04 -15.79
CA THR A 158 -6.59 -22.07 -17.11
C THR A 158 -5.57 -21.78 -18.20
N VAL A 159 -4.76 -20.73 -18.06
CA VAL A 159 -3.68 -20.40 -18.99
C VAL A 159 -2.68 -21.56 -19.07
N LYS A 160 -2.30 -22.16 -17.95
CA LYS A 160 -1.44 -23.35 -17.91
C LYS A 160 -2.08 -24.53 -18.67
N ASN A 161 -3.36 -24.79 -18.49
CA ASN A 161 -4.08 -25.87 -19.17
C ASN A 161 -4.21 -25.62 -20.68
N LEU A 162 -4.47 -24.37 -21.08
CA LEU A 162 -4.55 -23.97 -22.49
C LEU A 162 -3.20 -23.99 -23.21
N THR A 163 -2.11 -23.73 -22.48
CA THR A 163 -0.74 -23.78 -22.99
C THR A 163 -0.13 -25.18 -22.95
N GLN A 164 -0.89 -26.21 -22.57
CA GLN A 164 -0.42 -27.59 -22.66
C GLN A 164 -0.17 -27.99 -24.12
N PRO A 165 0.87 -28.82 -24.40
CA PRO A 165 1.24 -29.20 -25.76
C PRO A 165 0.08 -29.76 -26.59
N ASP A 166 -0.80 -30.55 -25.99
CA ASP A 166 -1.93 -31.17 -26.68
C ASP A 166 -3.00 -30.15 -27.10
N MET A 167 -3.26 -29.14 -26.25
CA MET A 167 -4.20 -28.07 -26.57
C MET A 167 -3.64 -27.16 -27.67
N LEU A 168 -2.36 -26.78 -27.57
CA LEU A 168 -1.68 -25.99 -28.60
C LEU A 168 -1.67 -26.71 -29.95
N LYS A 169 -1.43 -28.02 -29.97
CA LYS A 169 -1.54 -28.84 -31.18
C LYS A 169 -2.95 -28.85 -31.75
N ALA A 170 -3.97 -29.00 -30.90
CA ALA A 170 -5.37 -28.99 -31.34
C ALA A 170 -5.75 -27.65 -31.98
N VAL A 171 -5.39 -26.53 -31.36
CA VAL A 171 -5.61 -25.18 -31.89
C VAL A 171 -4.87 -24.97 -33.21
N ASN A 172 -3.60 -25.37 -33.29
CA ASN A 172 -2.81 -25.24 -34.51
C ASN A 172 -3.38 -26.10 -35.67
N ASN A 173 -3.81 -27.32 -35.38
CA ASN A 173 -4.45 -28.19 -36.37
C ASN A 173 -5.76 -27.60 -36.87
N ALA A 174 -6.60 -27.06 -35.98
CA ALA A 174 -7.84 -26.40 -36.36
C ALA A 174 -7.58 -25.15 -37.24
N ALA A 175 -6.60 -24.33 -36.87
CA ALA A 175 -6.20 -23.16 -37.65
C ALA A 175 -5.67 -23.55 -39.04
N MET A 176 -4.88 -24.62 -39.13
CA MET A 176 -4.43 -25.16 -40.43
C MET A 176 -5.61 -25.63 -41.27
N ILE A 177 -6.54 -26.42 -40.72
CA ILE A 177 -7.72 -26.89 -41.45
C ILE A 177 -8.52 -25.70 -41.99
N PHE A 178 -8.77 -24.69 -41.15
CA PHE A 178 -9.51 -23.49 -41.57
C PHE A 178 -8.81 -22.72 -42.71
N LYS A 179 -7.48 -22.60 -42.65
CA LYS A 179 -6.70 -21.94 -43.71
C LYS A 179 -6.76 -22.67 -45.06
N HIS A 180 -6.94 -23.99 -45.06
CA HIS A 180 -6.99 -24.80 -46.28
C HIS A 180 -8.42 -25.07 -46.76
N LEU A 181 -9.45 -24.60 -46.04
CA LEU A 181 -10.81 -24.61 -46.53
C LEU A 181 -10.99 -23.41 -47.48
N ASP A 182 -10.88 -23.64 -48.78
CA ASP A 182 -11.29 -22.65 -49.79
C ASP A 182 -12.82 -22.66 -49.90
N PRO A 183 -13.52 -21.57 -49.56
CA PRO A 183 -14.98 -21.49 -49.71
C PRO A 183 -15.47 -21.72 -51.14
N ALA A 184 -14.61 -21.53 -52.14
CA ALA A 184 -14.92 -21.75 -53.55
C ALA A 184 -14.86 -23.24 -53.96
N GLU A 185 -14.26 -24.11 -53.15
CA GLU A 185 -14.11 -25.56 -53.42
C GLU A 185 -15.11 -26.43 -52.63
N ILE A 186 -16.03 -25.83 -51.88
CA ILE A 186 -17.01 -26.58 -51.08
C ILE A 186 -18.01 -27.27 -52.03
N GLU A 187 -17.94 -28.60 -52.12
CA GLU A 187 -18.88 -29.41 -52.91
C GLU A 187 -20.33 -29.17 -52.47
N GLU A 188 -21.25 -29.01 -53.43
CA GLU A 188 -22.68 -29.00 -53.15
C GLU A 188 -23.18 -30.41 -52.78
N TYR A 189 -23.77 -30.55 -51.59
CA TYR A 189 -24.30 -31.83 -51.11
C TYR A 189 -25.80 -31.95 -51.39
N SER A 190 -26.22 -33.04 -52.04
CA SER A 190 -27.63 -33.40 -52.15
C SER A 190 -28.17 -34.04 -50.85
N LEU A 191 -29.46 -33.87 -50.57
CA LEU A 191 -30.10 -34.41 -49.34
C LEU A 191 -29.86 -35.91 -49.14
N TRP A 192 -29.83 -36.70 -50.22
CA TRP A 192 -29.56 -38.14 -50.14
C TRP A 192 -28.10 -38.44 -49.80
N ARG A 193 -27.16 -37.67 -50.37
CA ARG A 193 -25.72 -37.80 -50.06
C ARG A 193 -25.44 -37.46 -48.60
N VAL A 194 -26.11 -36.44 -48.04
CA VAL A 194 -26.04 -36.10 -46.62
C VAL A 194 -26.49 -37.28 -45.74
N ILE A 195 -27.63 -37.90 -46.04
CA ILE A 195 -28.14 -39.04 -45.26
C ILE A 195 -27.16 -40.22 -45.29
N ARG A 196 -26.57 -40.49 -46.45
CA ARG A 196 -25.54 -41.54 -46.60
C ARG A 196 -24.27 -41.20 -45.82
N GLU A 197 -23.83 -39.94 -45.88
CA GLU A 197 -22.61 -39.47 -45.19
C GLU A 197 -22.78 -39.46 -43.68
N VAL A 198 -23.99 -39.16 -43.17
CA VAL A 198 -24.29 -39.28 -41.74
C VAL A 198 -24.10 -40.71 -41.22
N ASN A 199 -24.32 -41.69 -42.09
CA ASN A 199 -24.17 -43.10 -41.80
C ASN A 199 -22.73 -43.61 -41.98
N SER A 200 -21.80 -42.78 -42.48
CA SER A 200 -20.40 -43.16 -42.74
C SER A 200 -19.66 -43.55 -41.47
N SER A 201 -18.58 -44.32 -41.63
CA SER A 201 -17.80 -44.83 -40.49
C SER A 201 -17.13 -43.71 -39.70
N GLU A 202 -16.75 -42.65 -40.40
CA GLU A 202 -16.13 -41.42 -39.94
C GLU A 202 -17.11 -40.62 -39.09
N MET A 203 -18.33 -40.38 -39.61
CA MET A 203 -19.36 -39.63 -38.89
C MET A 203 -19.83 -40.37 -37.64
N ARG A 204 -19.99 -41.71 -37.70
CA ARG A 204 -20.32 -42.50 -36.51
C ARG A 204 -19.26 -42.39 -35.42
N ARG A 205 -17.97 -42.36 -35.78
CA ARG A 205 -16.87 -42.14 -34.84
C ARG A 205 -16.91 -40.73 -34.24
N ALA A 206 -17.20 -39.71 -35.06
CA ALA A 206 -17.37 -38.33 -34.60
C ALA A 206 -18.53 -38.20 -33.59
N TRP A 207 -19.68 -38.81 -33.88
CA TRP A 207 -20.80 -38.87 -32.94
C TRP A 207 -20.47 -39.61 -31.65
N GLY A 208 -19.69 -40.70 -31.73
CA GLY A 208 -19.23 -41.42 -30.54
C GLY A 208 -18.33 -40.57 -29.64
N LEU A 209 -17.42 -39.79 -30.24
CA LEU A 209 -16.59 -38.82 -29.52
C LEU A 209 -17.44 -37.72 -28.89
N PHE A 210 -18.38 -37.15 -29.65
CA PHE A 210 -19.30 -36.12 -29.17
C PHE A 210 -20.15 -36.61 -28.00
N TYR A 211 -20.74 -37.80 -28.12
CA TYR A 211 -21.52 -38.43 -27.05
C TYR A 211 -20.67 -38.67 -25.80
N THR A 212 -19.44 -39.17 -25.97
CA THR A 212 -18.52 -39.40 -24.85
C THR A 212 -18.12 -38.10 -24.16
N PHE A 213 -17.86 -37.05 -24.94
CA PHE A 213 -17.57 -35.72 -24.43
C PHE A 213 -18.76 -35.16 -23.62
N LEU A 214 -19.98 -35.22 -24.16
CA LEU A 214 -21.19 -34.77 -23.46
C LEU A 214 -21.45 -35.56 -22.18
N LYS A 215 -21.24 -36.88 -22.20
CA LYS A 215 -21.38 -37.73 -21.03
C LYS A 215 -20.40 -37.33 -19.92
N ASN A 216 -19.14 -37.11 -20.27
CA ASN A 216 -18.11 -36.70 -19.31
C ASN A 216 -18.38 -35.29 -18.75
N LEU A 217 -18.85 -34.37 -19.60
CA LEU A 217 -19.22 -33.01 -19.17
C LEU A 217 -20.40 -33.03 -18.19
N SER A 218 -21.41 -33.86 -18.46
CA SER A 218 -22.52 -34.08 -17.53
C SER A 218 -22.09 -34.70 -16.21
N GLN A 219 -21.10 -35.60 -16.20
CA GLN A 219 -20.60 -36.25 -14.98
C GLN A 219 -19.75 -35.29 -14.13
N ALA A 220 -18.88 -34.50 -14.74
CA ALA A 220 -18.10 -33.46 -14.04
C ALA A 220 -19.00 -32.41 -13.37
N HIS A 221 -20.17 -32.12 -13.95
CA HIS A 221 -21.18 -31.23 -13.36
C HIS A 221 -21.97 -31.87 -12.20
N GLN A 222 -22.03 -33.20 -12.11
CA GLN A 222 -22.71 -33.91 -11.02
C GLN A 222 -21.81 -34.09 -9.77
N GLU A 223 -20.50 -34.25 -9.95
CA GLU A 223 -19.55 -34.34 -8.83
C GLU A 223 -19.47 -33.02 -8.04
N THR A 224 -19.55 -31.88 -8.72
CA THR A 224 -19.53 -30.53 -8.10
C THR A 224 -20.78 -30.21 -7.27
N ILE A 225 -21.93 -30.81 -7.57
CA ILE A 225 -23.17 -30.68 -6.78
C ILE A 225 -23.12 -31.56 -5.52
N SER A 226 -22.44 -32.71 -5.59
CA SER A 226 -22.36 -33.69 -4.50
C SER A 226 -21.46 -33.23 -3.34
N THR A 227 -20.47 -32.38 -3.61
CA THR A 227 -19.51 -31.87 -2.61
C THR A 227 -19.98 -30.62 -1.87
N ASN A 228 -21.09 -29.99 -2.28
CA ASN A 228 -21.59 -28.74 -1.70
C ASN A 228 -22.87 -28.92 -0.87
N THR A 229 -23.18 -30.14 -0.43
CA THR A 229 -24.24 -30.36 0.57
C THR A 229 -23.73 -29.95 1.95
N PRO A 230 -24.25 -28.89 2.58
CA PRO A 230 -23.88 -28.57 3.96
C PRO A 230 -24.42 -29.68 4.87
N LYS A 231 -23.55 -30.25 5.69
CA LYS A 231 -23.96 -30.90 6.94
C LYS A 231 -24.17 -29.83 8.00
#